data_AF-A0A7X7IYP0-F1
#
_entry.id   AF-A0A7X7IYP0-F1
#
_cell.length_a   1.000
_cell.length_b   1.000
_cell.length_c   1.000
_cell.angle_alpha   90.00
_cell.angle_beta   90.00
_cell.angle_gamma   90.00
#
_symmetry.space_group_name_H-M   'P 1'
#
loop_
_entity.id
_entity.type
_entity.pdbx_description
1 polymer ?
#
loop_
_entity_poly.entity_id
_entity_poly.type
_entity_poly.pdbx_seq_one_letter_code
_entity_poly.pdbx_strand_id
1 'polypeptide(L)' 'GEVMRYVADISKARQLLGYEPQTPLTAGIPKGIAWAREHGDL' A
#
# COMPACT_ATOMS: atom_id res chain seq x y z
N GLY A 1 13.88 -16.81 -15.44
CA GLY A 1 12.45 -17.14 -15.25
C GLY A 1 11.79 -15.93 -14.66
N GLU A 2 10.88 -15.33 -15.41
CA GLU A 2 10.19 -14.08 -15.03
C GLU A 2 9.18 -14.38 -13.90
N VAL A 3 9.23 -13.63 -12.80
CA VAL A 3 8.38 -13.85 -11.64
C VAL A 3 7.11 -13.02 -11.80
N MET A 4 5.97 -13.70 -11.89
CA MET A 4 4.66 -13.10 -12.19
C MET A 4 3.93 -12.53 -10.96
N ARG A 5 4.42 -12.80 -9.74
CA ARG A 5 3.73 -12.42 -8.50
C ARG A 5 4.72 -12.12 -7.37
N TYR A 6 4.69 -10.86 -6.92
CA TYR A 6 5.42 -10.40 -5.73
C TYR A 6 4.41 -10.01 -4.65
N VAL A 7 4.52 -10.63 -3.47
CA VAL A 7 3.73 -10.29 -2.29
C VAL A 7 4.71 -10.04 -1.16
N ALA A 8 4.63 -8.86 -0.53
CA ALA A 8 5.46 -8.53 0.61
C ALA A 8 4.99 -9.29 1.85
N ASP A 9 5.91 -9.93 2.56
CA ASP A 9 5.65 -10.47 3.90
C ASP A 9 5.74 -9.35 4.93
N ILE A 10 4.62 -9.09 5.62
CA ILE A 10 4.50 -8.06 6.66
C ILE A 10 4.49 -8.64 8.08
N SER A 11 4.81 -9.92 8.25
CA SER A 11 4.75 -10.62 9.53
C SER A 11 5.65 -9.98 10.59
N LYS A 12 6.84 -9.51 10.20
CA LYS A 12 7.76 -8.81 11.10
C LYS A 12 7.19 -7.50 11.65
N ALA A 13 6.52 -6.72 10.80
CA ALA A 13 5.89 -5.47 11.22
C ALA A 13 4.69 -5.73 12.16
N ARG A 14 3.91 -6.78 11.89
CA ARG A 14 2.84 -7.24 12.79
C ARG A 14 3.39 -7.62 14.16
N GLN A 15 4.44 -8.42 14.21
CA GLN A 15 5.03 -8.93 15.46
C GLN A 15 5.68 -7.83 16.30
N LEU A 16 6.46 -6.94 15.67
CA LEU A 16 7.26 -5.96 16.40
C LEU A 16 6.49 -4.66 16.70
N LEU A 17 5.54 -4.28 15.83
CA LEU A 17 4.88 -2.98 15.88
C LEU A 17 3.36 -3.08 16.07
N GLY A 18 2.79 -4.30 16.12
CA GLY A 18 1.34 -4.48 16.09
C GLY A 18 0.72 -3.93 14.80
N TYR A 19 1.49 -3.82 13.72
CA TYR A 19 1.06 -3.14 12.51
C TYR A 19 -0.01 -3.93 11.76
N GLU A 20 -1.18 -3.33 11.60
CA GLU A 20 -2.27 -3.89 10.80
C GLU A 20 -2.76 -2.88 9.76
N PRO A 21 -2.64 -3.19 8.44
CA PRO A 21 -3.11 -2.30 7.39
C PRO A 21 -4.61 -2.03 7.50
N GLN A 22 -4.99 -0.77 7.73
CA GLN A 22 -6.40 -0.38 7.88
C GLN A 22 -7.03 0.09 6.56
N THR A 23 -6.22 0.50 5.59
CA THR A 23 -6.71 1.00 4.30
C THR A 23 -6.66 -0.12 3.27
N PRO A 24 -7.81 -0.67 2.82
CA PRO A 24 -7.83 -1.64 1.73
C PRO A 24 -7.41 -0.98 0.41
N LEU A 25 -6.92 -1.78 -0.53
CA LEU A 25 -6.43 -1.29 -1.83
C LEU A 25 -7.48 -0.46 -2.59
N THR A 26 -8.73 -0.90 -2.57
CA THR A 26 -9.86 -0.22 -3.23
C THR A 26 -10.11 1.19 -2.68
N ALA A 27 -9.78 1.42 -1.40
CA ALA A 27 -9.85 2.75 -0.78
C ALA A 27 -8.54 3.52 -0.89
N GLY A 28 -7.39 2.83 -0.95
CA GLY A 28 -6.08 3.44 -1.06
C GLY A 28 -5.82 4.11 -2.42
N ILE A 29 -6.22 3.47 -3.53
CA ILE A 29 -6.00 4.00 -4.88
C ILE A 29 -6.67 5.38 -5.07
N PRO A 30 -7.97 5.58 -4.75
CA PRO A 30 -8.61 6.89 -4.89
C PRO A 30 -7.93 7.97 -4.03
N LYS A 31 -7.50 7.64 -2.81
CA LYS A 31 -6.79 8.59 -1.92
C LYS A 31 -5.45 9.02 -2.52
N GLY A 32 -4.71 8.07 -3.11
CA GLY A 32 -3.44 8.37 -3.79
C GLY A 32 -3.63 9.30 -4.99
N ILE A 33 -4.66 9.08 -5.80
CA ILE A 33 -4.99 9.94 -6.95
C ILE A 33 -5.38 11.34 -6.48
N ALA A 34 -6.21 11.46 -5.43
CA ALA A 34 -6.61 12.75 -4.88
C ALA A 34 -5.39 13.55 -4.40
N TRP A 35 -4.52 12.92 -3.60
CA TRP A 35 -3.29 13.56 -3.14
C TRP A 35 -2.40 13.99 -4.31
N ALA A 36 -2.23 13.13 -5.32
CA ALA A 36 -1.40 13.42 -6.48
C ALA A 36 -1.93 14.60 -7.31
N ARG A 37 -3.25 14.78 -7.43
CA ARG A 37 -3.86 15.95 -8.09
C ARG A 37 -3.72 17.23 -7.27
N GLU A 38 -3.71 17.13 -5.95
CA GLU A 38 -3.60 18.27 -5.05
C GLU A 38 -2.16 18.76 -4.89
N HIS A 39 -1.17 17.85 -4.95
CA HIS A 39 0.21 18.11 -4.56
C HIS A 39 1.26 17.74 -5.64
N GLY A 40 0.84 17.20 -6.78
CA GLY A 40 1.72 16.85 -7.91
C GLY A 40 1.11 17.18 -9.27
N ASP A 41 1.88 16.96 -10.34
CA ASP A 41 1.48 17.23 -11.73
C ASP A 41 0.77 16.02 -12.37
N LEU A 42 -0.40 15.64 -11.87
CA LEU A 42 -1.25 14.59 -12.45
C LEU A 42 -2.51 15.15 -13.10
#